data_AF-A0A918ACL6-F1
#
_entry.id   AF-A0A918ACL6-F1
#
_cell.length_a   1.000
_cell.length_b   1.000
_cell.length_c   1.000
_cell.angle_alpha   90.00
_cell.angle_beta   90.00
_cell.angle_gamma   90.00
#
_symmetry.space_group_name_H-M   'P 1'
#
loop_
_entity.id
_entity.type
_entity.pdbx_description
1 polymer ?
#
loop_
_entity_poly.entity_id
_entity_poly.type
_entity_poly.pdbx_seq_one_letter_code
_entity_poly.pdbx_strand_id
1 'polypeptide(L)'
;MGRARRTHERVLGHLTELGALSRGGVPDPAFRARLRERLTSAQPAEHPVRPIRRTHRRPRPQRSLSTSIVPIGLMTAMLLTSVATYRAVPGDTLYPLKRAAESTLVRLSTDDVVRGERELVSAKTRAKEVAQLLGSSSAGPLVHRTLKDMEQSTRAGITRLRRAEPRSPKIDRFAEDQRNMVEPMLEQLDGVEQDQAVGYLDYIDGLAAPG
;
A
#
# COMPACT_ATOMS: atom_id res chain seq x y z
N MET A 1 22.48 20.64 9.70
CA MET A 1 22.57 20.03 8.34
C MET A 1 22.99 18.54 8.30
N GLY A 2 23.26 17.85 9.42
CA GLY A 2 23.79 16.46 9.40
C GLY A 2 22.77 15.31 9.43
N ARG A 3 21.46 15.55 9.65
CA ARG A 3 20.47 14.45 9.81
C ARG A 3 19.99 13.90 8.47
N ALA A 4 19.70 14.77 7.50
CA ALA A 4 19.24 14.38 6.17
C ALA A 4 20.30 13.59 5.37
N ARG A 5 21.57 13.97 5.48
CA ARG A 5 22.71 13.29 4.82
C ARG A 5 22.89 11.85 5.33
N ARG A 6 22.76 11.65 6.64
CA ARG A 6 22.81 10.33 7.30
C ARG A 6 21.62 9.43 6.98
N THR A 7 20.46 10.01 6.65
CA THR A 7 19.31 9.25 6.18
C THR A 7 19.50 8.83 4.72
N HIS A 8 20.03 9.73 3.89
CA HIS A 8 20.32 9.45 2.48
C HIS A 8 21.38 8.35 2.31
N GLU A 9 22.45 8.40 3.10
CA GLU A 9 23.50 7.37 3.10
C GLU A 9 22.99 5.99 3.55
N ARG A 10 22.05 5.94 4.51
CA ARG A 10 21.40 4.69 4.93
C ARG A 10 20.45 4.11 3.88
N VAL A 11 19.72 4.98 3.18
CA VAL A 11 18.86 4.56 2.06
C VAL A 11 19.72 4.01 0.93
N LEU A 12 20.82 4.68 0.58
CA LEU A 12 21.75 4.19 -0.44
C LEU A 12 22.41 2.87 -0.03
N GLY A 13 22.79 2.71 1.24
CA GLY A 13 23.31 1.45 1.78
C GLY A 13 22.33 0.29 1.57
N HIS A 14 21.07 0.46 1.96
CA HIS A 14 20.04 -0.57 1.77
C HIS A 14 19.69 -0.83 0.30
N LEU A 15 19.73 0.17 -0.57
CA LEU A 15 19.53 -0.04 -2.00
C LEU A 15 20.67 -0.85 -2.62
N THR A 16 21.88 -0.66 -2.12
CA THR A 16 23.07 -1.40 -2.57
C THR A 16 23.03 -2.84 -2.07
N GLU A 17 22.55 -3.07 -0.84
CA GLU A 17 22.28 -4.40 -0.30
C GLU A 17 21.17 -5.13 -1.08
N LEU A 18 20.09 -4.45 -1.46
CA LEU A 18 19.04 -5.03 -2.31
C LEU A 18 19.56 -5.37 -3.72
N GLY A 19 20.43 -4.54 -4.28
CA GLY A 19 21.14 -4.84 -5.53
C GLY A 19 22.07 -6.06 -5.41
N ALA A 20 22.71 -6.25 -4.24
CA ALA A 20 23.57 -7.39 -3.96
C ALA A 20 22.80 -8.70 -3.67
N LEU A 21 21.58 -8.60 -3.13
CA LEU A 21 20.63 -9.70 -2.95
C LEU A 21 19.97 -10.12 -4.27
N SER A 22 19.88 -9.22 -5.25
CA SER A 22 19.50 -9.53 -6.64
C SER A 22 20.62 -10.24 -7.41
N ARG A 23 21.33 -11.17 -6.77
CA ARG A 23 22.33 -12.04 -7.41
C ARG A 23 21.61 -13.24 -8.03
N GLY A 24 20.87 -12.97 -9.10
CA GLY A 24 20.04 -13.99 -9.75
C GLY A 24 19.48 -13.55 -11.10
N GLY A 25 20.37 -13.31 -12.06
CA GLY A 25 20.05 -13.27 -13.49
C GLY A 25 19.59 -11.92 -14.03
N VAL A 26 20.28 -11.45 -15.08
CA VAL A 26 19.73 -10.47 -16.01
C VAL A 26 18.39 -11.02 -16.53
N PRO A 27 17.32 -10.20 -16.66
CA PRO A 27 16.06 -10.67 -17.20
C PRO A 27 16.27 -11.38 -18.53
N ASP A 28 15.56 -12.51 -18.73
CA ASP A 28 15.63 -13.33 -19.95
C ASP A 28 15.65 -12.44 -21.22
N PRO A 29 16.60 -12.63 -22.15
CA PRO A 29 16.70 -11.83 -23.37
C PRO A 29 15.40 -11.79 -24.18
N ALA A 30 14.63 -12.89 -24.21
CA ALA A 30 13.36 -12.92 -24.93
C ALA A 30 12.30 -12.06 -24.23
N PHE A 31 12.29 -12.02 -22.90
CA PHE A 31 11.49 -11.06 -22.14
C PHE A 31 11.89 -9.61 -22.44
N ARG A 32 13.20 -9.30 -22.49
CA ARG A 32 13.68 -7.94 -22.81
C ARG A 32 13.31 -7.52 -24.23
N ALA A 33 13.34 -8.44 -25.18
CA ALA A 33 12.93 -8.21 -26.56
C ALA A 33 11.43 -7.90 -26.65
N ARG A 34 10.57 -8.72 -26.02
CA ARG A 34 9.11 -8.49 -25.96
C ARG A 34 8.76 -7.17 -25.27
N LEU A 35 9.48 -6.81 -24.21
CA LEU A 35 9.26 -5.54 -23.51
C LEU A 35 9.67 -4.35 -24.38
N ARG A 36 10.83 -4.44 -25.05
CA ARG A 36 11.28 -3.40 -25.99
C ARG A 36 10.25 -3.21 -27.09
N GLU A 37 9.83 -4.30 -27.74
CA GLU A 37 8.84 -4.27 -28.80
C GLU A 37 7.56 -3.57 -28.35
N ARG A 38 6.99 -3.96 -27.20
CA ARG A 38 5.80 -3.34 -26.60
C ARG A 38 5.96 -1.85 -26.31
N LEU A 39 7.14 -1.41 -25.89
CA LEU A 39 7.42 0.00 -25.61
C LEU A 39 7.60 0.83 -26.88
N THR A 40 8.19 0.26 -27.93
CA THR A 40 8.27 0.92 -29.24
C THR A 40 6.96 0.88 -30.03
N SER A 41 6.11 -0.13 -29.82
CA SER A 41 4.82 -0.27 -30.49
C SER A 41 3.67 0.44 -29.77
N ALA A 42 3.85 0.78 -28.49
CA ALA A 42 2.91 1.62 -27.76
C ALA A 42 2.98 3.06 -28.29
N GLN A 43 2.12 3.38 -29.26
CA GLN A 43 1.79 4.77 -29.54
C GLN A 43 1.19 5.39 -28.27
N PRO A 44 1.55 6.63 -27.90
CA PRO A 44 0.87 7.32 -26.81
C PRO A 44 -0.62 7.37 -27.17
N ALA A 45 -1.46 6.70 -26.39
CA ALA A 45 -2.89 6.90 -26.48
C ALA A 45 -3.15 8.37 -26.10
N GLU A 46 -3.41 9.21 -27.10
CA GLU A 46 -3.87 10.58 -26.95
C GLU A 46 -5.18 10.55 -26.17
N HIS A 47 -5.08 10.67 -24.85
CA HIS A 47 -6.21 11.08 -24.03
C HIS A 47 -6.31 12.60 -24.22
N PRO A 48 -7.49 13.15 -24.56
CA PRO A 48 -7.64 14.59 -24.75
C PRO A 48 -7.48 15.28 -23.40
N VAL A 49 -6.26 15.73 -23.11
CA VAL A 49 -5.98 16.64 -22.02
C VAL A 49 -6.55 18.00 -22.44
N ARG A 50 -7.62 18.43 -21.76
CA ARG A 50 -8.16 19.78 -21.86
C ARG A 50 -7.00 20.80 -21.75
N PRO A 51 -6.80 21.70 -22.73
CA PRO A 51 -5.73 22.66 -22.66
C PRO A 51 -6.05 23.70 -21.59
N ILE A 52 -5.30 23.69 -20.49
CA ILE A 52 -5.24 24.83 -19.57
C ILE A 52 -4.61 25.98 -20.36
N ARG A 53 -5.40 27.02 -20.62
CA ARG A 53 -4.96 28.27 -21.27
C ARG A 53 -3.72 28.80 -20.56
N ARG A 54 -2.57 28.67 -21.21
CA ARG A 54 -1.32 29.32 -20.81
C ARG A 54 -1.37 30.79 -21.25
N THR A 55 -1.45 31.70 -20.29
CA THR A 55 -1.18 33.12 -20.55
C THR A 55 0.33 33.28 -20.70
N HIS A 56 0.81 33.38 -21.94
CA HIS A 56 2.21 33.72 -22.22
C HIS A 56 2.45 35.20 -21.87
N ARG A 57 3.03 35.47 -20.70
CA ARG A 57 3.68 36.75 -20.43
C ARG A 57 5.14 36.65 -20.89
N ARG A 58 5.52 37.49 -21.85
CA ARG A 58 6.89 37.62 -22.38
C ARG A 58 7.92 37.83 -21.25
N PRO A 59 9.12 37.24 -21.32
CA PRO A 59 10.18 37.52 -20.35
C PRO A 59 10.86 38.86 -20.66
N ARG A 60 11.04 39.69 -19.62
CA ARG A 60 12.07 40.75 -19.61
C ARG A 60 13.37 40.15 -19.08
N PRO A 61 14.54 40.57 -19.58
CA PRO A 61 15.80 40.04 -19.10
C PRO A 61 16.16 40.76 -17.79
N GLN A 62 16.11 40.03 -16.67
CA GLN A 62 16.75 40.51 -15.44
C GLN A 62 17.51 39.36 -14.77
N ARG A 63 18.76 39.71 -14.45
CA ARG A 63 19.85 38.90 -13.92
C ARG A 63 19.42 37.87 -12.86
N SER A 64 19.91 36.64 -13.07
CA SER A 64 20.46 35.72 -12.07
C SER A 64 19.85 35.74 -10.67
N LEU A 65 19.06 34.72 -10.35
CA LEU A 65 19.19 33.93 -9.13
C LEU A 65 18.67 32.53 -9.44
N SER A 66 19.56 31.56 -9.28
CA SER A 66 19.34 30.13 -9.49
C SER A 66 18.29 29.59 -8.51
N THR A 67 17.03 29.57 -8.92
CA THR A 67 15.97 28.83 -8.24
C THR A 67 15.92 27.43 -8.84
N SER A 68 16.39 26.45 -8.09
CA SER A 68 16.26 25.03 -8.43
C SER A 68 14.80 24.68 -8.72
N ILE A 69 14.50 24.44 -9.99
CA ILE A 69 13.25 23.81 -10.40
C ILE A 69 13.30 22.38 -9.87
N VAL A 70 12.48 22.08 -8.86
CA VAL A 70 12.21 20.69 -8.47
C VAL A 70 11.41 20.06 -9.60
N PRO A 71 11.91 19.06 -10.34
CA PRO A 71 11.09 18.35 -11.29
C PRO A 71 10.08 17.49 -10.50
N ILE A 72 8.87 18.01 -10.32
CA ILE A 72 7.68 17.20 -9.99
C ILE A 72 7.33 16.43 -11.27
N GLY A 73 8.13 15.42 -11.58
CA GLY A 73 8.11 14.76 -12.88
C GLY A 73 8.62 13.33 -12.79
N LEU A 74 8.14 12.57 -11.80
CA LEU A 74 8.44 11.14 -11.70
C LEU A 74 7.38 10.36 -10.92
N MET A 75 6.08 10.62 -11.17
CA MET A 75 4.99 9.89 -10.50
C MET A 75 4.05 9.19 -11.49
N THR A 76 4.47 8.96 -12.74
CA THR A 76 3.63 8.31 -13.77
C THR A 76 4.33 7.15 -14.49
N ALA A 77 5.24 6.43 -13.83
CA ALA A 77 5.99 5.33 -14.45
C ALA A 77 5.79 3.94 -13.79
N MET A 78 4.81 3.77 -12.90
CA MET A 78 4.45 2.44 -12.33
C MET A 78 3.06 1.95 -12.78
N LEU A 79 2.58 2.41 -13.94
CA LEU A 79 1.25 2.07 -14.47
C LEU A 79 1.31 1.14 -15.69
N LEU A 80 2.26 0.20 -15.71
CA LEU A 80 2.34 -0.80 -16.77
C LEU A 80 2.09 -2.17 -16.15
N THR A 81 0.84 -2.66 -16.33
CA THR A 81 0.25 -3.97 -15.95
C THR A 81 -0.28 -4.14 -14.52
N SER A 82 -1.51 -3.69 -14.20
CA SER A 82 -2.02 -3.80 -12.81
C SER A 82 -3.53 -3.96 -12.59
N VAL A 83 -4.28 -4.57 -13.50
CA VAL A 83 -5.63 -5.04 -13.12
C VAL A 83 -5.55 -6.34 -12.27
N ALA A 84 -4.56 -7.20 -12.53
CA ALA A 84 -4.34 -8.43 -11.75
C ALA A 84 -3.61 -8.17 -10.42
N THR A 85 -2.58 -7.33 -10.40
CA THR A 85 -1.76 -7.07 -9.20
C THR A 85 -2.56 -6.46 -8.05
N TYR A 86 -3.55 -5.62 -8.36
CA TYR A 86 -4.41 -5.00 -7.33
C TYR A 86 -5.37 -6.00 -6.68
N ARG A 87 -5.80 -7.01 -7.45
CA ARG A 87 -6.73 -8.06 -6.99
C ARG A 87 -6.02 -9.28 -6.41
N ALA A 88 -4.69 -9.34 -6.47
CA ALA A 88 -3.95 -10.48 -5.94
C ALA A 88 -4.30 -10.71 -4.45
N VAL A 89 -4.62 -11.95 -4.10
CA VAL A 89 -4.90 -12.43 -2.75
C VAL A 89 -3.78 -13.37 -2.29
N PRO A 90 -3.65 -13.67 -0.99
CA PRO A 90 -2.68 -14.65 -0.51
C PRO A 90 -2.73 -15.95 -1.33
N GLY A 91 -1.56 -16.43 -1.76
CA GLY A 91 -1.44 -17.58 -2.66
C GLY A 91 -1.21 -17.23 -4.13
N ASP A 92 -1.58 -16.01 -4.56
CA ASP A 92 -1.30 -15.56 -5.93
C ASP A 92 0.19 -15.26 -6.15
N THR A 93 0.68 -15.52 -7.36
CA THR A 93 2.08 -15.29 -7.75
C THR A 93 2.54 -13.84 -7.55
N LEU A 94 1.64 -12.87 -7.75
CA LEU A 94 1.93 -11.44 -7.61
C LEU A 94 1.62 -10.89 -6.21
N TYR A 95 1.11 -11.71 -5.28
CA TYR A 95 0.76 -11.25 -3.94
C TYR A 95 1.94 -10.68 -3.14
N PRO A 96 3.15 -11.29 -3.16
CA PRO A 96 4.31 -10.70 -2.48
C PRO A 96 4.66 -9.29 -2.99
N LEU A 97 4.48 -9.04 -4.29
CA LEU A 97 4.70 -7.72 -4.87
C LEU A 97 3.65 -6.71 -4.39
N LYS A 98 2.38 -7.11 -4.29
CA LYS A 98 1.32 -6.31 -3.68
C LYS A 98 1.67 -5.92 -2.24
N ARG A 99 2.07 -6.88 -1.40
CA ARG A 99 2.52 -6.62 -0.01
C ARG A 99 3.71 -5.68 0.06
N ALA A 100 4.69 -5.85 -0.82
CA ALA A 100 5.85 -4.97 -0.87
C ALA A 100 5.46 -3.52 -1.21
N ALA A 101 4.54 -3.32 -2.15
CA ALA A 101 4.03 -1.99 -2.50
C ALA A 101 3.25 -1.36 -1.34
N GLU A 102 2.31 -2.09 -0.73
CA GLU A 102 1.50 -1.63 0.41
C GLU A 102 2.38 -1.24 1.61
N SER A 103 3.32 -2.11 1.99
CA SER A 103 4.24 -1.85 3.10
C SER A 103 5.15 -0.64 2.83
N THR A 104 5.54 -0.42 1.57
CA THR A 104 6.30 0.76 1.18
C THR A 104 5.47 2.03 1.38
N LEU A 105 4.18 2.03 1.01
CA LEU A 105 3.29 3.17 1.22
C LEU A 105 3.11 3.49 2.71
N VAL A 106 2.96 2.49 3.57
CA VAL A 106 2.92 2.67 5.03
C VAL A 106 4.23 3.28 5.53
N ARG A 107 5.38 2.73 5.13
CA ARG A 107 6.72 3.19 5.57
C ARG A 107 7.06 4.61 5.10
N LEU A 108 6.67 4.99 3.88
CA LEU A 108 6.89 6.33 3.34
C LEU A 108 5.99 7.40 3.97
N SER A 109 4.94 7.01 4.70
CA SER A 109 4.17 7.95 5.54
C SER A 109 5.08 8.51 6.64
N THR A 110 5.40 9.80 6.59
CA THR A 110 6.19 10.46 7.63
C THR A 110 5.36 10.97 8.79
N ASP A 111 4.08 11.22 8.55
CA ASP A 111 3.11 11.64 9.55
C ASP A 111 2.45 10.43 10.23
N ASP A 112 2.32 10.47 11.56
CA ASP A 112 1.78 9.35 12.34
C ASP A 112 0.27 9.15 12.15
N VAL A 113 -0.51 10.22 11.91
CA VAL A 113 -1.93 10.09 11.56
C VAL A 113 -2.05 9.39 10.22
N VAL A 114 -1.35 9.88 9.19
CA VAL A 114 -1.37 9.30 7.84
C VAL A 114 -0.88 7.85 7.87
N ARG A 115 0.18 7.55 8.63
CA ARG A 115 0.67 6.18 8.76
C ARG A 115 -0.37 5.29 9.44
N GLY A 116 -1.01 5.78 10.50
CA GLY A 116 -2.07 5.05 11.21
C GLY A 116 -3.27 4.75 10.31
N GLU A 117 -3.72 5.72 9.51
CA GLU A 117 -4.77 5.53 8.51
C GLU A 117 -4.38 4.49 7.46
N ARG A 118 -3.14 4.48 6.98
CA ARG A 118 -2.67 3.46 6.01
C ARG A 118 -2.61 2.05 6.60
N GLU A 119 -2.31 1.91 7.88
CA GLU A 119 -2.41 0.62 8.58
C GLU A 119 -3.87 0.15 8.68
N LEU A 120 -4.82 1.06 8.97
CA LEU A 120 -6.25 0.73 8.95
C LEU A 120 -6.75 0.34 7.54
N VAL A 121 -6.28 1.02 6.49
CA VAL A 121 -6.53 0.61 5.09
C VAL A 121 -5.96 -0.77 4.80
N SER A 122 -4.76 -1.08 5.32
CA SER A 122 -4.16 -2.41 5.17
C SER A 122 -5.02 -3.48 5.85
N ALA A 123 -5.52 -3.22 7.06
CA ALA A 123 -6.45 -4.11 7.78
C ALA A 123 -7.75 -4.37 6.99
N LYS A 124 -8.40 -3.31 6.50
CA LYS A 124 -9.60 -3.42 5.64
C LYS A 124 -9.32 -4.21 4.37
N THR A 125 -8.12 -4.09 3.82
CA THR A 125 -7.70 -4.85 2.63
C THR A 125 -7.48 -6.33 2.98
N ARG A 126 -6.88 -6.64 4.14
CA ARG A 126 -6.75 -8.03 4.61
C ARG A 126 -8.11 -8.69 4.87
N ALA A 127 -9.09 -7.98 5.44
CA ALA A 127 -10.45 -8.50 5.60
C ALA A 127 -11.07 -8.90 4.25
N LYS A 128 -10.94 -8.06 3.22
CA LYS A 128 -11.40 -8.38 1.86
C LYS A 128 -10.68 -9.58 1.24
N GLU A 129 -9.41 -9.78 1.58
CA GLU A 129 -8.65 -10.96 1.16
C GLU A 129 -9.14 -12.22 1.86
N VAL A 130 -9.46 -12.15 3.16
CA VAL A 130 -10.10 -13.26 3.89
C VAL A 130 -11.43 -13.64 3.23
N ALA A 131 -12.33 -12.68 2.97
CA ALA A 131 -13.59 -12.96 2.28
C ALA A 131 -13.40 -13.63 0.92
N GLN A 132 -12.38 -13.25 0.15
CA GLN A 132 -12.08 -13.88 -1.13
C GLN A 132 -11.55 -15.31 -0.97
N LEU A 133 -10.72 -15.54 0.06
CA LEU A 133 -10.17 -16.86 0.37
C LEU A 133 -11.24 -17.84 0.84
N LEU A 134 -12.25 -17.40 1.59
CA LEU A 134 -13.34 -18.25 2.06
C LEU A 134 -14.18 -18.84 0.91
N GLY A 135 -14.18 -18.21 -0.26
CA GLY A 135 -14.79 -18.77 -1.47
C GLY A 135 -13.98 -19.89 -2.16
N SER A 136 -12.81 -20.26 -1.63
CA SER A 136 -11.89 -21.23 -2.24
C SER A 136 -11.60 -22.42 -1.32
N SER A 137 -11.83 -23.65 -1.80
CA SER A 137 -11.87 -24.89 -0.99
C SER A 137 -10.55 -25.36 -0.35
N SER A 138 -9.46 -24.61 -0.46
CA SER A 138 -8.12 -25.01 0.05
C SER A 138 -7.36 -23.90 0.78
N ALA A 139 -8.08 -22.90 1.32
CA ALA A 139 -7.48 -21.67 1.80
C ALA A 139 -7.20 -21.57 3.31
N GLY A 140 -7.50 -22.57 4.15
CA GLY A 140 -7.40 -22.48 5.63
C GLY A 140 -6.10 -21.83 6.16
N PRO A 141 -4.90 -22.37 5.86
CA PRO A 141 -3.63 -21.77 6.30
C PRO A 141 -3.36 -20.36 5.76
N LEU A 142 -4.00 -19.97 4.65
CA LEU A 142 -3.94 -18.61 4.12
C LEU A 142 -4.93 -17.71 4.85
N VAL A 143 -6.13 -18.19 5.16
CA VAL A 143 -7.14 -17.48 5.96
C VAL A 143 -6.57 -17.14 7.33
N HIS A 144 -6.04 -18.11 8.07
CA HIS A 144 -5.42 -17.91 9.38
C HIS A 144 -4.34 -16.83 9.37
N ARG A 145 -3.40 -16.91 8.42
CA ARG A 145 -2.33 -15.91 8.28
C ARG A 145 -2.87 -14.53 7.91
N THR A 146 -3.90 -14.46 7.09
CA THR A 146 -4.47 -13.19 6.62
C THR A 146 -5.31 -12.51 7.70
N LEU A 147 -6.04 -13.27 8.52
CA LEU A 147 -6.69 -12.78 9.74
C LEU A 147 -5.65 -12.21 10.71
N LYS A 148 -4.48 -12.85 10.83
CA LYS A 148 -3.41 -12.37 11.71
C LYS A 148 -2.80 -11.05 11.19
N ASP A 149 -2.53 -10.97 9.89
CA ASP A 149 -2.07 -9.74 9.25
C ASP A 149 -3.10 -8.60 9.39
N MET A 150 -4.39 -8.92 9.29
CA MET A 150 -5.50 -7.98 9.51
C MET A 150 -5.45 -7.41 10.92
N GLU A 151 -5.44 -8.29 11.93
CA GLU A 151 -5.38 -7.91 13.34
C GLU A 151 -4.15 -7.05 13.65
N GLN A 152 -2.97 -7.47 13.18
CA GLN A 152 -1.73 -6.73 13.40
C GLN A 152 -1.80 -5.31 12.81
N SER A 153 -2.32 -5.18 11.59
CA SER A 153 -2.50 -3.89 10.92
C SER A 153 -3.51 -3.01 11.67
N THR A 154 -4.61 -3.59 12.17
CA THR A 154 -5.57 -2.87 13.01
C THR A 154 -4.92 -2.36 14.29
N ARG A 155 -4.26 -3.22 15.06
CA ARG A 155 -3.61 -2.84 16.33
C ARG A 155 -2.56 -1.75 16.10
N ALA A 156 -1.77 -1.85 15.03
CA ALA A 156 -0.78 -0.83 14.66
C ALA A 156 -1.45 0.51 14.33
N GLY A 157 -2.49 0.49 13.50
CA GLY A 157 -3.24 1.69 13.11
C GLY A 157 -3.92 2.38 14.30
N ILE A 158 -4.66 1.62 15.11
CA ILE A 158 -5.35 2.12 16.30
C ILE A 158 -4.37 2.68 17.33
N THR A 159 -3.28 1.96 17.64
CA THR A 159 -2.27 2.43 18.59
C THR A 159 -1.69 3.76 18.15
N ARG A 160 -1.44 3.92 16.86
CA ARG A 160 -0.83 5.13 16.29
C ARG A 160 -1.82 6.29 16.26
N LEU A 161 -3.05 6.04 15.81
CA LEU A 161 -4.11 7.05 15.78
C LEU A 161 -4.50 7.52 17.16
N ARG A 162 -4.63 6.63 18.16
CA ARG A 162 -4.93 7.06 19.55
C ARG A 162 -3.85 7.95 20.14
N ARG A 163 -2.58 7.75 19.75
CA ARG A 163 -1.47 8.62 20.20
C ARG A 163 -1.49 9.98 19.53
N ALA A 164 -1.79 10.03 18.23
CA ALA A 164 -1.77 11.26 17.45
C ALA A 164 -3.08 12.07 17.58
N GLU A 165 -4.22 11.39 17.63
CA GLU A 165 -5.58 11.93 17.71
C GLU A 165 -6.44 11.11 18.72
N PRO A 166 -6.32 11.32 20.04
CA PRO A 166 -6.96 10.48 21.07
C PRO A 166 -8.50 10.40 21.00
N ARG A 167 -9.15 11.39 20.38
CA ARG A 167 -10.61 11.50 20.25
C ARG A 167 -11.07 11.47 18.79
N SER A 168 -10.33 10.78 17.93
CA SER A 168 -10.65 10.71 16.51
C SER A 168 -11.87 9.81 16.26
N PRO A 169 -12.96 10.31 15.66
CA PRO A 169 -14.11 9.47 15.29
C PRO A 169 -13.78 8.46 14.18
N LYS A 170 -12.58 8.54 13.60
CA LYS A 170 -12.08 7.60 12.59
C LYS A 170 -11.91 6.19 13.15
N ILE A 171 -11.60 6.05 14.44
CA ILE A 171 -11.43 4.75 15.09
C ILE A 171 -12.78 4.05 15.21
N ASP A 172 -13.79 4.75 15.71
CA ASP A 172 -15.15 4.19 15.88
C ASP A 172 -15.73 3.79 14.52
N ARG A 173 -15.62 4.68 13.53
CA ARG A 173 -16.08 4.40 12.16
C ARG A 173 -15.31 3.24 11.51
N PHE A 174 -14.01 3.09 11.81
CA PHE A 174 -13.24 1.93 11.36
C PHE A 174 -13.72 0.65 12.04
N ALA A 175 -13.94 0.66 13.36
CA ALA A 175 -14.42 -0.51 14.11
C ALA A 175 -15.78 -0.98 13.57
N GLU A 176 -16.71 -0.05 13.33
CA GLU A 176 -18.01 -0.35 12.72
C GLU A 176 -17.87 -0.96 11.31
N ASP A 177 -17.13 -0.30 10.41
CA ASP A 177 -16.85 -0.79 9.05
C ASP A 177 -16.28 -2.22 9.07
N GLN A 178 -15.35 -2.45 9.99
CA GLN A 178 -14.59 -3.67 10.08
C GLN A 178 -15.40 -4.82 10.69
N ARG A 179 -16.22 -4.52 11.72
CA ARG A 179 -17.23 -5.44 12.27
C ARG A 179 -18.18 -5.91 11.18
N ASN A 180 -18.73 -4.97 10.41
CA ASN A 180 -19.63 -5.26 9.29
C ASN A 180 -19.00 -6.15 8.20
N MET A 181 -17.67 -6.13 8.05
CA MET A 181 -16.97 -7.02 7.12
C MET A 181 -16.70 -8.39 7.71
N VAL A 182 -16.26 -8.47 8.97
CA VAL A 182 -15.74 -9.71 9.56
C VAL A 182 -16.85 -10.58 10.16
N GLU A 183 -17.90 -9.99 10.74
CA GLU A 183 -18.99 -10.74 11.38
C GLU A 183 -19.67 -11.76 10.44
N PRO A 184 -20.00 -11.43 9.17
CA PRO A 184 -20.58 -12.41 8.24
C PRO A 184 -19.63 -13.54 7.86
N MET A 185 -18.31 -13.37 8.06
CA MET A 185 -17.33 -14.41 7.74
C MET A 185 -17.32 -15.54 8.78
N LEU A 186 -17.81 -15.29 10.00
CA LEU A 186 -17.81 -16.27 11.09
C LEU A 186 -18.52 -17.57 10.72
N GLU A 187 -19.56 -17.50 9.91
CA GLU A 187 -20.33 -18.68 9.46
C GLU A 187 -19.54 -19.59 8.51
N GLN A 188 -18.46 -19.08 7.91
CA GLN A 188 -17.63 -19.77 6.93
C GLN A 188 -16.26 -20.18 7.47
N LEU A 189 -15.90 -19.71 8.66
CA LEU A 189 -14.63 -20.02 9.32
C LEU A 189 -14.77 -21.31 10.13
N ASP A 190 -13.70 -22.08 10.20
CA ASP A 190 -13.59 -23.30 10.99
C ASP A 190 -12.72 -23.09 12.24
N GLY A 191 -13.07 -23.78 13.33
CA GLY A 191 -12.30 -23.90 14.57
C GLY A 191 -11.40 -22.71 14.93
N VAL A 192 -10.11 -22.82 14.60
CA VAL A 192 -9.06 -21.87 15.02
C VAL A 192 -9.24 -20.50 14.36
N GLU A 193 -9.61 -20.46 13.08
CA GLU A 193 -9.86 -19.25 12.33
C GLU A 193 -11.09 -18.51 12.85
N GLN A 194 -12.13 -19.26 13.25
CA GLN A 194 -13.33 -18.70 13.87
C GLN A 194 -13.02 -18.08 15.24
N ASP A 195 -12.30 -18.80 16.11
CA ASP A 195 -11.87 -18.28 17.43
C ASP A 195 -11.04 -17.00 17.29
N GLN A 196 -10.15 -16.96 16.30
CA GLN A 196 -9.34 -15.78 16.01
C GLN A 196 -10.21 -14.59 15.56
N ALA A 197 -11.20 -14.82 14.69
CA ALA A 197 -12.10 -13.77 14.24
C ALA A 197 -13.01 -13.26 15.37
N VAL A 198 -13.48 -14.14 16.27
CA VAL A 198 -14.24 -13.74 17.47
C VAL A 198 -13.38 -12.87 18.39
N GLY A 199 -12.17 -13.31 18.73
CA GLY A 199 -11.27 -12.50 19.57
C GLY A 199 -10.89 -11.16 18.94
N TYR A 200 -10.88 -11.09 17.60
CA TYR A 200 -10.72 -9.83 16.88
C TYR A 200 -11.93 -8.91 16.98
N LEU A 201 -13.15 -9.45 16.85
CA LEU A 201 -14.39 -8.69 17.02
C LEU A 201 -14.50 -8.12 18.44
N ASP A 202 -14.21 -8.93 19.46
CA ASP A 202 -14.16 -8.48 20.86
C ASP A 202 -13.18 -7.31 21.04
N TYR A 203 -12.01 -7.37 20.38
CA TYR A 203 -11.03 -6.29 20.44
C TYR A 203 -11.55 -5.00 19.82
N ILE A 204 -12.20 -5.04 18.64
CA ILE A 204 -12.68 -3.82 17.97
C ILE A 204 -13.95 -3.26 18.63
N ASP A 205 -14.81 -4.09 19.19
CA ASP A 205 -15.97 -3.65 19.98
C ASP A 205 -15.53 -2.94 21.27
N GLY A 206 -14.43 -3.42 21.88
CA GLY A 206 -13.77 -2.74 22.99
C GLY A 206 -13.19 -1.36 22.65
N LEU A 207 -13.07 -1.00 21.36
CA LEU A 207 -12.68 0.35 20.94
C LEU A 207 -13.85 1.34 20.91
N ALA A 208 -15.07 0.85 20.68
CA ALA A 208 -16.28 1.66 20.53
C ALA A 208 -17.00 1.94 21.86
N ALA A 209 -16.66 1.21 22.94
CA ALA A 209 -17.22 1.45 24.25
C ALA A 209 -16.77 2.83 24.79
N PRO A 210 -17.69 3.68 25.28
CA PRO A 210 -17.31 4.94 25.91
C PRO A 210 -16.52 4.65 27.18
N GLY A 211 -15.30 5.19 27.24
CA GLY A 211 -14.59 5.37 28.51
C GLY A 211 -15.21 6.50 29.34
#